data_AF-A0A423JDS4-F1
#
_entry.id   AF-A0A423JDS4-F1
#
_cell.length_a   1.000
_cell.length_b   1.000
_cell.length_c   1.000
_cell.angle_alpha   90.00
_cell.angle_beta   90.00
_cell.angle_gamma   90.00
#
_symmetry.space_group_name_H-M   'P 1'
#
loop_
_entity.id
_entity.type
_entity.pdbx_description
1 polymer ?
#
loop_
_entity_poly.entity_id
_entity_poly.type
_entity_poly.pdbx_seq_one_letter_code
_entity_poly.pdbx_strand_id
1 'polypeptide(L)' 'MPVTHDLYQDLRCTKEEIQQKRTKDPLLDSLLNKYSQADAEVLKAESAQSDAPSDDALKKLKEKRLQVKDKIVQQLQARS' A
#
# COMPACT_ATOMS: atom_id res chain seq x y z
N MET A 1 15.94 2.22 -11.16
CA MET A 1 15.29 0.90 -11.08
C MET A 1 14.05 1.05 -10.20
N PRO A 2 12.89 0.46 -10.56
CA PRO A 2 11.70 0.59 -9.74
C PRO A 2 11.94 -0.11 -8.40
N VAL A 3 11.91 0.68 -7.33
CA VAL A 3 12.05 0.17 -5.95
C VAL A 3 10.68 -0.38 -5.56
N THR A 4 10.46 -1.67 -5.80
CA THR A 4 9.30 -2.39 -5.27
C THR A 4 9.39 -2.34 -3.75
N HIS A 5 8.65 -1.42 -3.14
CA HIS A 5 8.49 -1.41 -1.70
C HIS A 5 7.54 -2.54 -1.35
N ASP A 6 8.11 -3.66 -0.91
CA ASP A 6 7.34 -4.74 -0.34
C ASP A 6 6.69 -4.26 0.96
N LEU A 7 5.40 -3.93 0.91
CA LEU A 7 4.61 -3.54 2.08
C LEU A 7 4.85 -4.49 3.25
N TYR A 8 4.93 -5.79 2.98
CA TYR A 8 5.18 -6.84 3.97
C TYR A 8 6.52 -6.67 4.69
N GLN A 9 7.58 -6.28 3.96
CA GLN A 9 8.89 -5.96 4.54
C GLN A 9 8.84 -4.71 5.40
N ASP A 10 8.14 -3.67 4.93
CA ASP A 10 7.94 -2.41 5.64
C ASP A 10 7.15 -2.62 6.96
N LEU A 11 6.15 -3.50 6.93
CA LEU A 11 5.33 -3.89 8.07
C LEU A 11 5.99 -4.92 8.99
N ARG A 12 7.18 -5.44 8.63
CA ARG A 12 7.82 -6.60 9.28
C ARG A 12 6.88 -7.78 9.50
N CYS A 13 5.89 -7.94 8.62
CA CYS A 13 4.90 -9.00 8.69
C CYS A 13 5.05 -9.90 7.47
N THR A 14 4.90 -11.20 7.65
CA THR A 14 4.84 -12.11 6.51
C THR A 14 3.51 -11.96 5.76
N LYS A 15 3.51 -12.30 4.48
CA LYS A 15 2.29 -12.36 3.67
C LYS A 15 1.23 -13.26 4.32
N GLU A 16 1.65 -14.37 4.92
CA GLU A 16 0.78 -15.28 5.67
C GLU A 16 0.17 -14.63 6.91
N GLU A 17 0.95 -13.91 7.72
CA GLU A 17 0.41 -13.18 8.88
C GLU A 17 -0.62 -12.15 8.47
N ILE A 18 -0.35 -11.38 7.42
CA ILE A 18 -1.31 -10.42 6.88
C ILE A 18 -2.57 -11.12 6.39
N GLN A 19 -2.45 -12.29 5.75
CA GLN A 19 -3.58 -13.06 5.23
C GLN A 19 -4.43 -13.69 6.35
N GLN A 20 -3.81 -14.07 7.47
CA GLN A 20 -4.53 -14.46 8.69
C GLN A 20 -5.15 -13.26 9.41
N LYS A 21 -4.46 -12.12 9.47
CA LYS A 21 -4.99 -10.94 10.13
C LYS A 21 -6.16 -10.35 9.35
N ARG A 22 -6.10 -10.28 8.02
CA ARG A 22 -7.21 -9.79 7.17
C ARG A 22 -8.47 -10.66 7.24
N THR A 23 -8.32 -11.97 7.46
CA THR A 23 -9.48 -12.87 7.65
C THR A 23 -10.16 -12.66 9.00
N LYS A 24 -9.41 -12.21 10.01
CA LYS A 24 -9.91 -11.88 11.35
C LYS A 24 -10.28 -10.40 11.52
N ASP A 25 -9.82 -9.54 10.61
CA ASP A 25 -9.94 -8.09 10.70
C ASP A 25 -10.37 -7.50 9.34
N PRO A 26 -11.68 -7.23 9.16
CA PRO A 26 -12.20 -6.65 7.93
C PRO A 26 -11.73 -5.21 7.69
N LEU A 27 -11.33 -4.47 8.74
CA LEU A 27 -10.74 -3.13 8.57
C LEU A 27 -9.35 -3.24 7.95
N LEU A 28 -8.54 -4.18 8.44
CA LEU A 28 -7.22 -4.45 7.89
C LEU A 28 -7.32 -4.92 6.43
N ASP A 29 -8.25 -5.82 6.11
CA ASP A 29 -8.50 -6.26 4.73
C ASP A 29 -8.81 -5.08 3.79
N SER A 30 -9.72 -4.19 4.21
CA SER A 30 -10.06 -3.00 3.44
C SER A 30 -8.87 -2.06 3.25
N LEU A 31 -8.04 -1.87 4.28
CA LEU A 31 -6.82 -1.06 4.20
C LEU A 31 -5.79 -1.67 3.26
N LEU A 32 -5.57 -2.99 3.30
CA LEU A 32 -4.67 -3.69 2.38
C LEU A 32 -5.13 -3.58 0.93
N ASN A 33 -6.43 -3.75 0.69
CA ASN A 33 -6.97 -3.59 -0.65
C ASN A 33 -6.76 -2.15 -1.16
N LYS A 34 -7.03 -1.14 -0.32
CA LYS A 34 -6.74 0.27 -0.64
C LYS A 34 -5.26 0.51 -0.93
N TYR A 35 -4.36 -0.16 -0.21
CA TYR A 35 -2.93 -0.04 -0.46
C TYR A 35 -2.57 -0.65 -1.81
N SER A 36 -3.01 -1.87 -2.09
CA SER A 36 -2.77 -2.53 -3.37
C SER A 36 -3.33 -1.74 -4.54
N GLN A 37 -4.49 -1.09 -4.37
CA GLN A 37 -5.04 -0.19 -5.37
C GLN A 37 -4.16 1.05 -5.56
N ALA A 38 -3.77 1.73 -4.48
CA ALA A 38 -2.90 2.90 -4.56
C ALA A 38 -1.53 2.56 -5.19
N ASP A 39 -0.96 1.42 -4.86
CA ASP A 39 0.31 0.94 -5.43
C ASP A 39 0.15 0.61 -6.92
N ALA A 40 -0.93 -0.08 -7.32
CA ALA A 40 -1.23 -0.33 -8.71
C ALA A 40 -1.44 0.97 -9.49
N GLU A 41 -2.07 1.98 -8.90
CA GLU A 41 -2.20 3.31 -9.50
C GLU A 41 -0.84 4.01 -9.64
N VAL A 42 0.03 3.96 -8.63
CA VAL A 42 1.42 4.49 -8.72
C VAL A 42 2.19 3.77 -9.81
N LEU A 43 2.16 2.44 -9.86
CA LEU A 43 2.85 1.66 -10.87
C LEU A 43 2.32 1.93 -12.26
N LYS A 44 0.99 2.03 -12.42
CA LYS A 44 0.36 2.39 -13.70
C LYS A 44 0.77 3.79 -14.14
N ALA A 45 0.82 4.73 -13.20
CA ALA A 45 1.29 6.09 -13.41
C ALA A 45 2.78 6.14 -13.79
N GLU A 46 3.64 5.38 -13.11
CA GLU A 46 5.08 5.32 -13.38
C GLU A 46 5.39 4.54 -14.67
N SER A 47 4.55 3.59 -15.06
CA SER A 47 4.69 2.80 -16.30
C SER A 47 4.02 3.43 -17.52
N ALA A 48 3.14 4.41 -17.34
CA ALA A 48 2.56 5.18 -18.42
C ALA A 48 3.63 6.10 -19.05
N GLN A 49 4.43 5.54 -19.95
CA GLN A 49 5.48 6.27 -20.67
C GLN A 49 4.92 7.33 -21.62
N SER A 50 3.71 7.14 -22.14
CA SER A 50 3.07 8.02 -23.13
C SER A 50 2.01 8.95 -22.53
N ASP A 51 1.45 8.59 -21.38
CA ASP A 51 0.42 9.34 -20.66
C ASP A 51 0.91 9.63 -19.23
N ALA A 52 2.18 10.01 -19.13
CA ALA A 52 2.87 10.21 -17.86
C ALA A 52 2.05 11.20 -17.03
N PRO A 53 1.42 10.75 -15.94
CA PRO A 53 0.62 11.63 -15.12
C PRO A 53 1.53 12.71 -14.55
N SER A 54 1.01 13.93 -14.49
CA SER A 54 1.73 15.07 -13.91
C SER A 54 2.35 14.68 -12.57
N ASP A 55 3.54 15.21 -12.28
CA ASP A 55 4.28 14.95 -11.04
C ASP A 55 3.38 15.10 -9.79
N ASP A 56 2.44 16.04 -9.82
CA ASP A 56 1.43 16.28 -8.78
C ASP A 56 0.49 15.07 -8.54
N ALA A 57 0.08 14.38 -9.61
CA ALA A 57 -0.75 13.18 -9.53
C ALA A 57 0.06 11.98 -8.98
N LEU A 58 1.29 11.80 -9.45
CA LEU A 58 2.22 10.82 -8.87
C LEU A 58 2.48 11.07 -7.40
N LYS A 59 2.67 12.34 -7.02
CA LYS A 59 2.88 12.75 -5.63
C LYS A 59 1.68 12.43 -4.75
N LYS A 60 0.45 12.75 -5.20
CA LYS A 60 -0.79 12.39 -4.50
C LYS A 60 -0.97 10.88 -4.36
N LEU A 61 -0.64 10.10 -5.38
CA LEU A 61 -0.72 8.63 -5.32
C LEU A 61 0.30 8.05 -4.33
N LYS A 62 1.54 8.57 -4.34
CA LYS A 62 2.57 8.21 -3.36
C LYS A 62 2.16 8.59 -1.93
N GLU A 63 1.51 9.74 -1.76
CA GLU A 63 0.98 10.20 -0.47
C GLU A 63 -0.16 9.31 0.04
N LYS A 64 -1.11 8.94 -0.84
CA LYS A 64 -2.15 7.95 -0.53
C LYS A 64 -1.54 6.61 -0.12
N ARG A 65 -0.56 6.11 -0.88
CA ARG A 65 0.16 4.86 -0.56
C ARG A 65 0.78 4.94 0.83
N LEU A 66 1.43 6.04 1.18
CA LEU A 66 2.02 6.25 2.50
C LEU A 66 0.98 6.32 3.61
N GLN A 67 -0.10 7.08 3.42
CA GLN A 67 -1.19 7.19 4.40
C GLN A 67 -1.87 5.85 4.67
N VAL A 68 -2.12 5.05 3.62
CA VAL A 68 -2.72 3.73 3.81
C VAL A 68 -1.73 2.79 4.50
N LYS A 69 -0.43 2.85 4.15
CA LYS A 69 0.61 2.11 4.88
C LYS A 69 0.60 2.44 6.37
N ASP A 70 0.59 3.73 6.71
CA ASP A 70 0.58 4.20 8.10
C ASP A 70 -0.64 3.67 8.85
N LYS A 71 -1.83 3.72 8.23
CA LYS A 71 -3.04 3.13 8.79
C LYS A 71 -2.94 1.63 9.01
N ILE A 72 -2.31 0.89 8.09
CA ILE A 72 -2.08 -0.55 8.25
C ILE A 72 -1.13 -0.80 9.44
N VAL A 73 -0.02 -0.05 9.53
CA VAL A 73 0.91 -0.14 10.66
C VAL A 73 0.19 0.13 11.97
N GLN A 74 -0.55 1.24 12.06
CA GLN A 74 -1.32 1.60 13.24
C GLN A 74 -2.29 0.49 13.62
N GLN A 75 -2.98 -0.10 12.65
CA GLN A 75 -3.96 -1.15 12.93
C GLN A 75 -3.33 -2.48 13.34
N LEU A 76 -2.13 -2.77 12.85
CA LEU A 76 -1.32 -3.91 13.31
C LEU A 76 -0.75 -3.68 14.71
N GLN A 77 -0.29 -2.45 15.00
CA GLN A 77 0.29 -2.07 16.30
C GLN A 77 -0.75 -1.91 17.40
N ALA A 78 -1.93 -1.36 17.10
CA ALA A 78 -3.02 -1.15 18.06
C ALA A 78 -3.56 -2.45 18.67
N ARG A 79 -3.19 -3.61 18.10
CA ARG A 79 -3.65 -4.93 18.50
C ARG A 79 -2.51 -5.85 18.98
N SER A 80 -1.33 -5.27 19.24
CA SER A 80 -0.16 -5.94 19.83
C SER A 80 -0.24 -5.97 21.36
#